data_AF-A0A7C6W559-F1
#
_entry.id   AF-A0A7C6W559-F1
#
_cell.length_a   1.000
_cell.length_b   1.000
_cell.length_c   1.000
_cell.angle_alpha   90.00
_cell.angle_beta   90.00
_cell.angle_gamma   90.00
#
_symmetry.space_group_name_H-M   'P 1'
#
loop_
_entity.id
_entity.type
_entity.pdbx_description
1 polymer ?
#
loop_
_entity_poly.entity_id
_entity_poly.type
_entity_poly.pdbx_seq_one_letter_code
_entity_poly.pdbx_strand_id
1 'polypeptide(L)'
;MTFQKIISGIKLFTLAGCLVFSTTAFSQREGTKDQPEKSRAKLEYKQTHGLDFTESENLFADGFKLKMDLTLLNEASAEREIDMDAIPAEELYGGVWVHNRVDAYGSAVNAPAEFEVDLSGFTMPAEGHVTSNFGRRGGRRYHYGIDIKAHTGDTIYAAFDGKIRVKSYERRGFGYYIVIRHINGLETVYGHMSKFLVDKNDFVMSGDPIGLAGNTGRSFGSHLHFETRFLGKPIDPNFIIDFENKTCHSDKYLVSNDSFKRTTLSSRVIKRTGTVNYVQATNRDNNRFVSGGGATSHTIRSGDTLERIARRYGVTIDQLCALNNISRTTTLRIGRSLIVNPTSSASSETAANDSAGAQYHTIKSGDTLGGIAQRYGVSIRKLCSLNNVTTRTTLNVGKTLRVM
;
A
#
# COMPACT_ATOMS: atom_id res chain seq x y z
N MET A 1 -53.84 -43.83 -24.60
CA MET A 1 -53.75 -43.70 -23.13
C MET A 1 -52.69 -42.62 -22.87
N THR A 2 -52.95 -41.31 -22.83
CA THR A 2 -54.14 -40.47 -22.52
C THR A 2 -54.28 -40.11 -21.02
N PHE A 3 -54.63 -38.84 -20.76
CA PHE A 3 -54.76 -38.13 -19.46
C PHE A 3 -53.44 -37.76 -18.75
N GLN A 4 -53.07 -36.52 -18.39
CA GLN A 4 -53.67 -35.14 -18.31
C GLN A 4 -54.03 -34.64 -16.89
N LYS A 5 -53.76 -33.34 -16.64
CA LYS A 5 -53.84 -32.62 -15.34
C LYS A 5 -55.26 -32.13 -14.97
N ILE A 6 -55.48 -31.84 -13.68
CA ILE A 6 -56.36 -30.80 -13.04
C ILE A 6 -56.36 -31.10 -11.50
N ILE A 7 -56.55 -30.24 -10.49
CA ILE A 7 -56.37 -28.82 -10.10
C ILE A 7 -57.11 -28.67 -8.73
N SER A 8 -56.78 -27.66 -7.89
CA SER A 8 -57.40 -27.30 -6.58
C SER A 8 -57.15 -28.24 -5.37
N GLY A 9 -57.14 -27.79 -4.10
CA GLY A 9 -56.98 -26.43 -3.55
C GLY A 9 -58.12 -25.91 -2.65
N ILE A 10 -57.83 -25.61 -1.37
CA ILE A 10 -58.71 -24.91 -0.38
C ILE A 10 -57.86 -24.21 0.70
N LYS A 11 -58.42 -23.20 1.40
CA LYS A 11 -57.77 -22.42 2.49
C LYS A 11 -58.58 -22.48 3.79
N LEU A 12 -57.90 -22.38 4.94
CA LEU A 12 -58.39 -21.70 6.15
C LEU A 12 -57.19 -21.49 7.12
N PHE A 13 -57.12 -20.62 8.11
CA PHE A 13 -57.41 -19.18 8.35
C PHE A 13 -57.31 -19.00 9.89
N THR A 14 -56.60 -17.99 10.39
CA THR A 14 -56.62 -17.47 11.79
C THR A 14 -56.09 -18.40 12.93
N LEU A 15 -55.68 -17.91 14.11
CA LEU A 15 -56.05 -16.66 14.82
C LEU A 15 -54.86 -15.88 15.42
N ALA A 16 -55.09 -14.61 15.76
CA ALA A 16 -54.13 -13.64 16.28
C ALA A 16 -53.85 -13.77 17.80
N GLY A 17 -52.76 -13.15 18.25
CA GLY A 17 -52.46 -12.89 19.67
C GLY A 17 -51.52 -11.69 19.81
N CYS A 18 -52.04 -10.55 20.25
CA CYS A 18 -51.29 -9.31 20.46
C CYS A 18 -51.76 -8.64 21.76
N LEU A 19 -50.82 -8.29 22.65
CA LEU A 19 -51.09 -7.65 23.94
C LEU A 19 -49.95 -6.69 24.32
N VAL A 20 -50.29 -5.52 24.83
CA VAL A 20 -49.40 -4.43 25.26
C VAL A 20 -50.07 -3.68 26.43
N PHE A 21 -49.30 -2.95 27.26
CA PHE A 21 -49.74 -2.06 28.36
C PHE A 21 -50.19 -2.76 29.67
N SER A 22 -49.99 -2.22 30.89
CA SER A 22 -49.21 -1.02 31.33
C SER A 22 -49.03 -0.90 32.86
N THR A 23 -47.82 -0.51 33.30
CA THR A 23 -47.48 0.45 34.41
C THR A 23 -47.94 0.29 35.88
N THR A 24 -47.13 0.88 36.79
CA THR A 24 -47.36 1.27 38.21
C THR A 24 -47.27 0.18 39.30
N ALA A 25 -46.95 0.45 40.59
CA ALA A 25 -46.09 1.47 41.26
C ALA A 25 -45.99 1.15 42.80
N PHE A 26 -45.23 1.96 43.56
CA PHE A 26 -45.35 2.17 45.04
C PHE A 26 -44.76 1.10 46.00
N SER A 27 -44.45 1.35 47.30
CA SER A 27 -43.53 2.35 47.91
C SER A 27 -43.27 2.05 49.42
N GLN A 28 -42.03 2.19 49.92
CA GLN A 28 -41.64 2.42 51.35
C GLN A 28 -41.99 1.30 52.40
N ARG A 29 -41.52 1.25 53.67
CA ARG A 29 -40.76 2.21 54.53
C ARG A 29 -39.88 1.55 55.63
N GLU A 30 -38.69 2.16 55.86
CA GLU A 30 -37.83 2.40 57.07
C GLU A 30 -37.85 1.61 58.40
N GLY A 31 -36.64 1.58 59.01
CA GLY A 31 -36.32 1.56 60.46
C GLY A 31 -34.82 1.24 60.67
N THR A 32 -33.88 2.12 61.06
CA THR A 32 -33.65 2.89 62.32
C THR A 32 -33.62 2.02 63.59
N LYS A 33 -32.63 2.12 64.51
CA LYS A 33 -31.45 3.02 64.66
C LYS A 33 -30.53 2.43 65.76
N ASP A 34 -29.22 2.76 65.79
CA ASP A 34 -28.59 3.51 66.91
C ASP A 34 -27.06 3.72 66.79
N GLN A 35 -26.55 4.61 67.66
CA GLN A 35 -25.17 5.11 67.85
C GLN A 35 -25.02 5.45 69.37
N PRO A 36 -23.99 6.14 69.94
CA PRO A 36 -22.88 6.97 69.40
C PRO A 36 -21.48 6.47 69.91
N GLU A 37 -20.38 7.18 70.29
CA GLU A 37 -20.04 8.57 70.71
C GLU A 37 -18.61 9.08 70.36
N LYS A 38 -18.53 10.39 70.11
CA LYS A 38 -17.54 11.44 70.54
C LYS A 38 -16.03 11.11 70.55
N SER A 39 -15.16 11.93 69.95
CA SER A 39 -14.88 13.35 70.32
C SER A 39 -14.10 14.11 69.21
N ARG A 40 -14.58 15.27 68.70
CA ARG A 40 -14.27 16.69 69.05
C ARG A 40 -12.85 17.21 68.72
N ALA A 41 -12.62 18.43 68.20
CA ALA A 41 -13.50 19.46 67.57
C ALA A 41 -12.72 20.67 66.98
N LYS A 42 -13.37 21.47 66.09
CA LYS A 42 -13.07 22.87 65.66
C LYS A 42 -11.81 23.12 64.77
N LEU A 43 -11.72 24.17 63.93
CA LEU A 43 -12.67 25.23 63.49
C LEU A 43 -12.39 25.70 62.03
N GLU A 44 -13.19 26.64 61.51
CA GLU A 44 -13.20 27.18 60.14
C GLU A 44 -12.18 28.31 59.88
N TYR A 45 -11.79 28.52 58.61
CA TYR A 45 -12.21 29.70 57.81
C TYR A 45 -11.96 29.47 56.29
N LYS A 46 -12.41 30.38 55.41
CA LYS A 46 -12.22 30.31 53.94
C LYS A 46 -11.85 31.68 53.36
N GLN A 47 -10.94 31.68 52.37
CA GLN A 47 -10.39 32.81 51.58
C GLN A 47 -9.17 33.55 52.15
N THR A 48 -8.05 33.41 51.45
CA THR A 48 -7.12 34.50 51.09
C THR A 48 -6.52 34.18 49.70
N HIS A 49 -6.22 35.20 48.90
CA HIS A 49 -5.34 35.01 47.73
C HIS A 49 -3.89 34.86 48.20
N GLY A 50 -3.10 34.05 47.49
CA GLY A 50 -1.65 33.92 47.71
C GLY A 50 -1.00 33.20 46.52
N LEU A 51 0.15 33.69 46.09
CA LEU A 51 1.02 33.02 45.13
C LEU A 51 1.94 32.06 45.90
N ASP A 52 2.00 30.79 45.50
CA ASP A 52 3.28 30.20 45.08
C ASP A 52 3.10 28.83 44.39
N PHE A 53 4.16 28.35 43.72
CA PHE A 53 4.16 27.10 42.95
C PHE A 53 4.52 25.86 43.80
N THR A 54 3.59 24.90 43.94
CA THR A 54 3.89 23.45 43.90
C THR A 54 2.61 22.63 43.76
N GLU A 55 2.40 21.94 42.62
CA GLU A 55 1.60 20.71 42.57
C GLU A 55 2.02 19.88 41.34
N SER A 56 2.86 18.86 41.56
CA SER A 56 3.56 18.12 40.50
C SER A 56 3.10 16.66 40.36
N GLU A 57 1.99 16.26 41.00
CA GLU A 57 1.65 14.84 41.15
C GLU A 57 0.88 14.23 39.96
N ASN A 58 0.05 15.01 39.25
CA ASN A 58 -0.71 14.50 38.09
C ASN A 58 0.10 14.43 36.78
N LEU A 59 1.21 15.18 36.67
CA LEU A 59 2.07 15.17 35.48
C LEU A 59 2.85 13.86 35.30
N PHE A 60 3.08 13.09 36.36
CA PHE A 60 3.76 11.79 36.27
C PHE A 60 2.85 10.68 35.73
N ALA A 61 1.54 10.71 36.01
CA ALA A 61 0.61 9.71 35.51
C ALA A 61 0.47 9.79 33.99
N ASP A 62 0.20 10.98 33.45
CA ASP A 62 0.20 11.21 32.00
C ASP A 62 1.61 11.09 31.40
N GLY A 63 2.67 11.48 32.12
CA GLY A 63 4.05 11.28 31.68
C GLY A 63 4.40 9.80 31.47
N PHE A 64 4.04 8.91 32.40
CA PHE A 64 4.23 7.47 32.24
C PHE A 64 3.32 6.87 31.18
N LYS A 65 2.06 7.32 31.10
CA LYS A 65 1.11 6.83 30.10
C LYS A 65 1.51 7.24 28.68
N LEU A 66 1.83 8.51 28.45
CA LEU A 66 2.38 8.99 27.19
C LEU A 66 3.72 8.32 26.86
N LYS A 67 4.56 7.99 27.85
CA LYS A 67 5.79 7.25 27.60
C LYS A 67 5.55 5.79 27.23
N MET A 68 4.53 5.14 27.81
CA MET A 68 4.03 3.81 27.41
C MET A 68 3.43 3.83 26.00
N ASP A 69 2.52 4.76 25.72
CA ASP A 69 1.91 4.93 24.40
C ASP A 69 2.96 5.32 23.35
N LEU A 70 3.98 6.10 23.71
CA LEU A 70 5.12 6.43 22.83
C LEU A 70 6.13 5.28 22.72
N THR A 71 6.28 4.38 23.70
CA THR A 71 7.04 3.13 23.48
C THR A 71 6.28 2.15 22.62
N LEU A 72 4.96 2.01 22.77
CA LEU A 72 4.12 1.19 21.89
C LEU A 72 4.07 1.76 20.47
N LEU A 73 4.02 3.10 20.32
CA LEU A 73 4.19 3.76 19.03
C LEU A 73 5.62 3.65 18.50
N ASN A 74 6.66 3.70 19.35
CA ASN A 74 8.05 3.43 18.94
C ASN A 74 8.40 1.92 18.89
N GLU A 75 7.43 1.02 19.06
CA GLU A 75 7.51 -0.41 18.72
C GLU A 75 6.69 -0.71 17.45
N ALA A 76 5.61 0.03 17.20
CA ALA A 76 4.87 0.03 15.93
C ALA A 76 5.55 0.88 14.83
N SER A 77 6.36 1.86 15.24
CA SER A 77 7.27 2.67 14.45
C SER A 77 8.71 2.60 14.98
N ALA A 78 9.01 1.57 15.79
CA ALA A 78 10.25 0.85 15.52
C ALA A 78 10.09 0.41 14.08
N GLU A 79 11.00 0.89 13.24
CA GLU A 79 11.02 0.49 11.85
C GLU A 79 10.98 -1.04 11.81
N ARG A 80 10.19 -1.60 10.90
CA ARG A 80 10.70 -2.81 10.26
C ARG A 80 11.97 -2.34 9.55
N GLU A 81 13.10 -2.38 10.25
CA GLU A 81 14.34 -2.77 9.63
C GLU A 81 14.00 -4.09 8.95
N ILE A 82 13.65 -4.00 7.66
CA ILE A 82 13.41 -5.15 6.83
C ILE A 82 14.78 -5.76 6.67
N ASP A 83 15.12 -6.64 7.62
CA ASP A 83 16.38 -7.37 7.64
C ASP A 83 16.50 -8.06 6.28
N MET A 84 17.38 -7.49 5.46
CA MET A 84 17.56 -7.91 4.08
C MET A 84 18.19 -9.30 4.02
N ASP A 85 18.82 -9.75 5.12
CA ASP A 85 19.41 -11.07 5.29
C ASP A 85 18.46 -12.09 5.93
N ALA A 86 17.42 -11.67 6.65
CA ALA A 86 16.34 -12.54 7.15
C ALA A 86 15.56 -13.29 6.04
N ILE A 87 14.81 -14.30 6.45
CA ILE A 87 13.90 -15.09 5.59
C ILE A 87 12.48 -14.51 5.72
N PRO A 88 11.85 -14.04 4.61
CA PRO A 88 10.47 -13.56 4.68
C PRO A 88 9.51 -14.64 5.20
N ALA A 89 8.65 -14.23 6.13
CA ALA A 89 7.64 -15.07 6.78
C ALA A 89 8.19 -16.42 7.30
N GLU A 90 9.38 -16.44 7.91
CA GLU A 90 10.09 -17.66 8.30
C GLU A 90 9.25 -18.61 9.17
N GLU A 91 8.55 -18.09 10.17
CA GLU A 91 7.67 -18.85 11.07
C GLU A 91 6.56 -19.58 10.31
N LEU A 92 5.79 -18.87 9.47
CA LEU A 92 4.73 -19.41 8.61
C LEU A 92 5.25 -20.53 7.69
N TYR A 93 6.49 -20.39 7.21
CA TYR A 93 7.14 -21.34 6.31
C TYR A 93 8.03 -22.37 7.02
N GLY A 94 8.04 -22.41 8.37
CA GLY A 94 8.79 -23.35 9.20
C GLY A 94 10.29 -23.41 8.91
N GLY A 95 10.93 -22.28 8.61
CA GLY A 95 12.36 -22.20 8.27
C GLY A 95 12.74 -22.76 6.88
N VAL A 96 11.78 -23.29 6.10
CA VAL A 96 12.09 -24.00 4.84
C VAL A 96 12.46 -23.02 3.71
N TRP A 97 13.75 -22.79 3.46
CA TRP A 97 14.25 -21.95 2.34
C TRP A 97 14.81 -22.79 1.16
N VAL A 98 13.91 -23.34 0.34
CA VAL A 98 14.31 -24.14 -0.85
C VAL A 98 14.33 -23.28 -2.12
N HIS A 99 15.49 -23.18 -2.76
CA HIS A 99 15.74 -22.27 -3.88
C HIS A 99 15.71 -22.92 -5.29
N ASN A 100 15.18 -24.14 -5.44
CA ASN A 100 15.29 -24.93 -6.68
C ASN A 100 13.97 -25.37 -7.34
N ARG A 101 12.82 -25.12 -6.70
CA ARG A 101 11.49 -25.50 -7.20
C ARG A 101 10.40 -24.54 -6.71
N VAL A 102 9.32 -24.43 -7.49
CA VAL A 102 8.17 -23.57 -7.14
C VAL A 102 7.48 -24.07 -5.88
N ASP A 103 6.96 -25.31 -5.87
CA ASP A 103 6.44 -25.93 -4.66
C ASP A 103 7.58 -26.59 -3.85
N ALA A 104 7.99 -25.92 -2.78
CA ALA A 104 9.00 -26.44 -1.87
C ALA A 104 8.43 -27.40 -0.81
N TYR A 105 7.13 -27.38 -0.56
CA TYR A 105 6.51 -27.75 0.72
C TYR A 105 5.63 -29.00 0.63
N GLY A 106 5.00 -29.22 -0.53
CA GLY A 106 4.13 -30.36 -0.78
C GLY A 106 2.98 -30.48 0.23
N SER A 107 2.72 -31.70 0.69
CA SER A 107 1.65 -32.00 1.65
C SER A 107 2.06 -31.92 3.13
N ALA A 108 3.30 -31.49 3.43
CA ALA A 108 3.87 -31.60 4.79
C ALA A 108 3.65 -30.38 5.69
N VAL A 109 3.25 -29.23 5.13
CA VAL A 109 3.04 -28.00 5.94
C VAL A 109 1.60 -27.91 6.44
N ASN A 110 1.47 -27.85 7.76
CA ASN A 110 0.24 -27.48 8.46
C ASN A 110 -0.06 -26.00 8.21
N ALA A 111 -0.67 -25.70 7.06
CA ALA A 111 -1.20 -24.38 6.79
C ALA A 111 -2.22 -24.00 7.88
N PRO A 112 -2.16 -22.77 8.43
CA PRO A 112 -3.22 -22.29 9.31
C PRO A 112 -4.57 -22.32 8.58
N ALA A 113 -5.65 -22.56 9.33
CA ALA A 113 -6.99 -22.70 8.75
C ALA A 113 -7.45 -21.42 8.03
N GLU A 114 -7.06 -20.27 8.59
CA GLU A 114 -7.21 -18.93 8.03
C GLU A 114 -5.93 -18.11 8.30
N PHE A 115 -5.54 -17.24 7.38
CA PHE A 115 -4.39 -16.34 7.53
C PHE A 115 -4.63 -15.02 6.79
N GLU A 116 -4.44 -13.89 7.45
CA GLU A 116 -4.62 -12.56 6.84
C GLU A 116 -3.33 -12.08 6.17
N VAL A 117 -3.42 -11.76 4.89
CA VAL A 117 -2.35 -11.19 4.08
C VAL A 117 -2.59 -9.69 3.90
N ASP A 118 -1.57 -8.88 4.22
CA ASP A 118 -1.51 -7.45 3.87
C ASP A 118 -1.17 -7.27 2.38
N LEU A 119 -1.99 -6.49 1.66
CA LEU A 119 -1.87 -6.22 0.23
C LEU A 119 -1.62 -4.73 -0.08
N SER A 120 -1.52 -3.87 0.95
CA SER A 120 -1.44 -2.40 0.81
C SER A 120 -0.27 -1.90 -0.03
N GLY A 121 0.81 -2.69 -0.12
CA GLY A 121 1.99 -2.44 -0.96
C GLY A 121 1.95 -3.06 -2.37
N PHE A 122 0.78 -3.37 -2.94
CA PHE A 122 0.70 -4.01 -4.25
C PHE A 122 1.17 -3.12 -5.42
N THR A 123 2.05 -3.66 -6.27
CA THR A 123 2.37 -3.10 -7.60
C THR A 123 2.00 -4.07 -8.72
N MET A 124 1.34 -3.57 -9.77
CA MET A 124 1.02 -4.36 -10.96
C MET A 124 2.30 -4.86 -11.68
N PRO A 125 2.52 -6.18 -11.85
CA PRO A 125 3.81 -6.73 -12.30
C PRO A 125 4.15 -6.54 -13.79
N ALA A 126 3.17 -6.22 -14.64
CA ALA A 126 3.35 -5.87 -16.05
C ALA A 126 2.16 -5.01 -16.55
N GLU A 127 2.39 -4.12 -17.52
CA GLU A 127 1.38 -3.11 -17.90
C GLU A 127 0.19 -3.62 -18.74
N GLY A 128 0.30 -4.78 -19.39
CA GLY A 128 -0.69 -5.25 -20.36
C GLY A 128 -1.93 -5.93 -19.75
N HIS A 129 -2.89 -6.26 -20.62
CA HIS A 129 -4.14 -6.92 -20.24
C HIS A 129 -3.99 -8.44 -20.05
N VAL A 130 -4.92 -9.05 -19.31
CA VAL A 130 -5.00 -10.51 -19.18
C VAL A 130 -5.42 -11.15 -20.49
N THR A 131 -4.53 -11.96 -21.06
CA THR A 131 -4.78 -12.78 -22.26
C THR A 131 -5.40 -14.13 -21.92
N SER A 132 -5.13 -14.66 -20.72
CA SER A 132 -5.70 -15.93 -20.28
C SER A 132 -5.68 -16.08 -18.77
N ASN A 133 -6.74 -16.68 -18.23
CA ASN A 133 -6.99 -16.75 -16.79
C ASN A 133 -6.50 -18.07 -16.16
N PHE A 134 -6.55 -18.11 -14.82
CA PHE A 134 -6.42 -19.31 -14.00
C PHE A 134 -7.49 -20.35 -14.37
N GLY A 135 -7.29 -21.59 -13.93
CA GLY A 135 -8.28 -22.66 -14.04
C GLY A 135 -8.08 -23.62 -15.20
N ARG A 136 -9.16 -24.28 -15.62
CA ARG A 136 -9.09 -25.44 -16.51
C ARG A 136 -8.94 -25.07 -17.98
N ARG A 137 -7.87 -25.55 -18.63
CA ARG A 137 -7.57 -25.41 -20.07
C ARG A 137 -7.97 -26.70 -20.82
N GLY A 138 -9.27 -26.87 -21.04
CA GLY A 138 -9.82 -28.02 -21.77
C GLY A 138 -9.75 -29.34 -20.98
N GLY A 139 -9.53 -30.46 -21.67
CA GLY A 139 -9.70 -31.81 -21.12
C GLY A 139 -8.85 -32.10 -19.88
N ARG A 140 -7.52 -32.05 -20.01
CA ARG A 140 -6.53 -32.49 -18.99
C ARG A 140 -5.51 -31.44 -18.54
N ARG A 141 -5.51 -30.22 -19.10
CA ARG A 141 -4.54 -29.16 -18.74
C ARG A 141 -5.19 -28.20 -17.73
N TYR A 142 -4.44 -27.84 -16.69
CA TYR A 142 -4.83 -26.83 -15.71
C TYR A 142 -3.83 -25.67 -15.78
N HIS A 143 -4.28 -24.47 -15.43
CA HIS A 143 -3.49 -23.25 -15.38
C HIS A 143 -3.47 -22.71 -13.95
N TYR A 144 -2.27 -22.61 -13.39
CA TYR A 144 -2.05 -22.27 -11.97
C TYR A 144 -1.72 -20.78 -11.76
N GLY A 145 -1.79 -19.97 -12.82
CA GLY A 145 -1.61 -18.52 -12.80
C GLY A 145 -2.44 -17.81 -13.86
N ILE A 146 -2.01 -16.63 -14.27
CA ILE A 146 -2.65 -15.76 -15.27
C ILE A 146 -1.60 -15.29 -16.27
N ASP A 147 -1.97 -15.24 -17.55
CA ASP A 147 -1.09 -14.84 -18.66
C ASP A 147 -1.36 -13.38 -19.05
N ILE A 148 -0.47 -12.48 -18.64
CA ILE A 148 -0.56 -11.03 -18.84
C ILE A 148 0.19 -10.63 -20.12
N LYS A 149 -0.41 -9.81 -20.99
CA LYS A 149 0.23 -9.43 -22.26
C LYS A 149 1.50 -8.62 -22.00
N ALA A 150 2.62 -9.08 -22.58
CA ALA A 150 3.90 -8.37 -22.61
C ALA A 150 4.68 -8.75 -23.87
N HIS A 151 5.57 -7.90 -24.34
CA HIS A 151 6.48 -8.13 -25.46
C HIS A 151 7.86 -8.56 -24.94
N THR A 152 8.64 -9.24 -25.79
CA THR A 152 9.97 -9.72 -25.40
C THR A 152 10.89 -8.51 -25.16
N GLY A 153 11.26 -8.28 -23.91
CA GLY A 153 12.02 -7.10 -23.49
C GLY A 153 11.23 -6.08 -22.64
N ASP A 154 9.91 -6.19 -22.53
CA ASP A 154 9.13 -5.37 -21.59
C ASP A 154 9.57 -5.68 -20.15
N THR A 155 9.62 -4.66 -19.28
CA THR A 155 10.10 -4.84 -17.90
C THR A 155 9.01 -5.49 -17.03
N ILE A 156 9.42 -6.45 -16.19
CA ILE A 156 8.58 -7.11 -15.18
C ILE A 156 9.00 -6.60 -13.80
N TYR A 157 8.01 -6.29 -12.97
CA TYR A 157 8.19 -5.74 -11.64
C TYR A 157 7.79 -6.71 -10.52
N ALA A 158 8.45 -6.61 -9.36
CA ALA A 158 8.01 -7.28 -8.13
C ALA A 158 6.64 -6.74 -7.70
N ALA A 159 5.75 -7.63 -7.25
CA ALA A 159 4.35 -7.30 -6.95
C ALA A 159 4.12 -6.85 -5.49
N PHE A 160 5.00 -7.29 -4.59
CA PHE A 160 5.06 -6.92 -3.17
C PHE A 160 6.53 -7.02 -2.74
N ASP A 161 6.87 -6.43 -1.59
CA ASP A 161 8.21 -6.52 -0.99
C ASP A 161 8.56 -7.97 -0.65
N GLY A 162 9.81 -8.38 -0.86
CA GLY A 162 10.23 -9.76 -0.58
C GLY A 162 11.63 -10.12 -1.07
N LYS A 163 11.95 -11.41 -0.98
CA LYS A 163 13.28 -11.96 -1.27
C LYS A 163 13.21 -13.02 -2.37
N ILE A 164 14.17 -12.98 -3.30
CA ILE A 164 14.20 -13.89 -4.46
C ILE A 164 14.56 -15.32 -4.02
N ARG A 165 13.54 -16.13 -3.74
CA ARG A 165 13.70 -17.53 -3.34
C ARG A 165 14.21 -18.39 -4.50
N VAL A 166 13.68 -18.21 -5.71
CA VAL A 166 14.07 -19.00 -6.89
C VAL A 166 14.41 -18.09 -8.06
N LYS A 167 15.50 -18.44 -8.75
CA LYS A 167 15.90 -17.96 -10.09
C LYS A 167 16.39 -19.18 -10.85
N SER A 168 15.64 -19.64 -11.86
CA SER A 168 15.89 -20.93 -12.50
C SER A 168 15.32 -21.01 -13.93
N TYR A 169 15.66 -22.08 -14.65
CA TYR A 169 15.18 -22.35 -16.02
C TYR A 169 14.53 -23.73 -16.12
N GLU A 170 13.30 -23.79 -16.64
CA GLU A 170 12.56 -25.03 -16.87
C GLU A 170 12.03 -25.14 -18.32
N ARG A 171 12.72 -25.93 -19.15
CA ARG A 171 12.41 -26.08 -20.59
C ARG A 171 10.97 -26.55 -20.90
N ARG A 172 10.32 -27.30 -20.00
CA ARG A 172 8.99 -27.93 -20.22
C ARG A 172 7.84 -27.28 -19.44
N GLY A 173 8.14 -26.28 -18.61
CA GLY A 173 7.19 -25.49 -17.85
C GLY A 173 7.53 -24.01 -17.97
N PHE A 174 7.91 -23.37 -16.87
CA PHE A 174 7.95 -21.91 -16.77
C PHE A 174 9.02 -21.19 -17.63
N GLY A 175 9.94 -21.87 -18.31
CA GLY A 175 11.04 -21.20 -19.01
C GLY A 175 12.01 -20.56 -18.03
N TYR A 176 12.53 -19.37 -18.30
CA TYR A 176 13.21 -18.58 -17.26
C TYR A 176 12.17 -18.05 -16.29
N TYR A 177 12.34 -18.36 -15.00
CA TYR A 177 11.39 -17.97 -13.97
C TYR A 177 12.04 -17.53 -12.65
N ILE A 178 11.33 -16.65 -11.97
CA ILE A 178 11.61 -16.19 -10.60
C ILE A 178 10.45 -16.63 -9.69
N VAL A 179 10.77 -16.95 -8.44
CA VAL A 179 9.80 -16.99 -7.34
C VAL A 179 10.29 -16.05 -6.25
N ILE A 180 9.45 -15.10 -5.85
CA ILE A 180 9.67 -14.22 -4.71
C ILE A 180 8.86 -14.76 -3.55
N ARG A 181 9.42 -14.80 -2.34
CA ARG A 181 8.62 -14.90 -1.11
C ARG A 181 8.53 -13.54 -0.46
N HIS A 182 7.33 -13.15 -0.10
CA HIS A 182 7.00 -11.82 0.40
C HIS A 182 6.88 -11.79 1.92
N ILE A 183 7.07 -10.60 2.48
CA ILE A 183 6.92 -10.36 3.93
C ILE A 183 5.48 -10.58 4.41
N ASN A 184 4.49 -10.46 3.52
CA ASN A 184 3.07 -10.71 3.80
C ASN A 184 2.67 -12.21 3.74
N GLY A 185 3.63 -13.13 3.60
CA GLY A 185 3.38 -14.58 3.58
C GLY A 185 2.92 -15.16 2.24
N LEU A 186 2.78 -14.36 1.17
CA LEU A 186 2.58 -14.88 -0.18
C LEU A 186 3.91 -15.25 -0.87
N GLU A 187 3.80 -16.13 -1.86
CA GLU A 187 4.82 -16.30 -2.90
C GLU A 187 4.22 -15.93 -4.26
N THR A 188 4.97 -15.18 -5.07
CA THR A 188 4.62 -14.90 -6.46
C THR A 188 5.60 -15.54 -7.42
N VAL A 189 5.09 -16.01 -8.56
CA VAL A 189 5.87 -16.70 -9.60
C VAL A 189 5.79 -15.90 -10.89
N TYR A 190 6.94 -15.68 -11.51
CA TYR A 190 7.09 -14.93 -12.76
C TYR A 190 7.71 -15.85 -13.80
N GLY A 191 6.95 -16.21 -14.83
CA GLY A 191 7.34 -17.18 -15.86
C GLY A 191 7.51 -16.58 -17.26
N HIS A 192 8.12 -17.39 -18.13
CA HIS A 192 8.36 -17.19 -19.56
C HIS A 192 9.30 -16.03 -19.92
N MET A 193 10.04 -15.50 -18.94
CA MET A 193 10.95 -14.36 -19.08
C MET A 193 12.03 -14.58 -20.16
N SER A 194 12.59 -13.49 -20.68
CA SER A 194 13.76 -13.52 -21.58
C SER A 194 15.08 -13.31 -20.84
N LYS A 195 15.07 -12.54 -19.74
CA LYS A 195 16.27 -12.17 -18.97
C LYS A 195 15.92 -11.88 -17.51
N PHE A 196 16.82 -12.22 -16.58
CA PHE A 196 16.76 -11.79 -15.18
C PHE A 196 17.50 -10.46 -14.97
N LEU A 197 17.01 -9.62 -14.06
CA LEU A 197 17.69 -8.38 -13.64
C LEU A 197 18.22 -8.46 -12.19
N VAL A 198 17.73 -9.42 -11.40
CA VAL A 198 18.12 -9.72 -10.00
C VAL A 198 18.70 -11.13 -9.87
N ASP A 199 19.35 -11.43 -8.75
CA ASP A 199 19.94 -12.71 -8.37
C ASP A 199 19.20 -13.42 -7.22
N LYS A 200 19.69 -14.59 -6.79
CA LYS A 200 19.07 -15.37 -5.71
C LYS A 200 19.40 -14.76 -4.36
N ASN A 201 18.43 -14.78 -3.45
CA ASN A 201 18.47 -14.14 -2.14
C ASN A 201 18.56 -12.60 -2.17
N ASP A 202 18.56 -11.94 -3.33
CA ASP A 202 18.35 -10.49 -3.42
C ASP A 202 17.02 -10.13 -2.71
N PHE A 203 17.03 -9.07 -1.92
CA PHE A 203 15.80 -8.43 -1.47
C PHE A 203 15.33 -7.42 -2.52
N VAL A 204 14.02 -7.34 -2.75
CA VAL A 204 13.38 -6.46 -3.74
C VAL A 204 12.13 -5.80 -3.16
N MET A 205 11.95 -4.52 -3.44
CA MET A 205 10.74 -3.78 -3.08
C MET A 205 9.65 -3.96 -4.13
N SER A 206 8.39 -3.73 -3.76
CA SER A 206 7.27 -3.62 -4.68
C SER A 206 7.56 -2.58 -5.76
N GLY A 207 7.40 -2.96 -7.03
CA GLY A 207 7.73 -2.13 -8.17
C GLY A 207 9.21 -2.13 -8.60
N ASP A 208 10.10 -2.90 -7.96
CA ASP A 208 11.48 -3.07 -8.46
C ASP A 208 11.53 -3.96 -9.73
N PRO A 209 12.39 -3.63 -10.70
CA PRO A 209 12.49 -4.37 -11.96
C PRO A 209 13.28 -5.68 -11.80
N ILE A 210 12.58 -6.82 -11.74
CA ILE A 210 13.15 -8.15 -11.49
C ILE A 210 13.60 -8.90 -12.76
N GLY A 211 13.03 -8.57 -13.92
CA GLY A 211 13.23 -9.33 -15.15
C GLY A 211 12.68 -8.63 -16.39
N LEU A 212 12.89 -9.26 -17.54
CA LEU A 212 12.31 -8.86 -18.82
C LEU A 212 11.39 -9.97 -19.34
N ALA A 213 10.21 -9.60 -19.83
CA ALA A 213 9.24 -10.53 -20.42
C ALA A 213 9.77 -11.21 -21.68
N GLY A 214 9.11 -12.30 -22.10
CA GLY A 214 9.60 -13.12 -23.19
C GLY A 214 8.64 -14.24 -23.60
N ASN A 215 9.22 -15.30 -24.15
CA ASN A 215 8.50 -16.44 -24.72
C ASN A 215 9.26 -17.76 -24.49
N THR A 216 9.84 -17.96 -23.29
CA THR A 216 10.74 -19.09 -23.02
C THR A 216 10.04 -20.27 -22.32
N GLY A 217 10.56 -21.48 -22.50
CA GLY A 217 9.93 -22.70 -21.95
C GLY A 217 8.65 -23.06 -22.69
N ARG A 218 7.56 -23.33 -21.96
CA ARG A 218 6.29 -23.82 -22.51
C ARG A 218 5.29 -22.71 -22.83
N SER A 219 5.72 -21.72 -23.60
CA SER A 219 4.88 -20.60 -24.04
C SER A 219 4.46 -20.74 -25.51
N PHE A 220 3.35 -20.09 -25.88
CA PHE A 220 2.82 -20.03 -27.27
C PHE A 220 3.08 -18.69 -27.97
N GLY A 221 3.48 -17.65 -27.24
CA GLY A 221 3.73 -16.29 -27.73
C GLY A 221 4.13 -15.38 -26.58
N SER A 222 4.66 -14.19 -26.86
CA SER A 222 5.20 -13.32 -25.81
C SER A 222 4.13 -12.86 -24.81
N HIS A 223 4.37 -13.16 -23.52
CA HIS A 223 3.57 -12.77 -22.36
C HIS A 223 4.38 -12.93 -21.05
N LEU A 224 3.89 -12.35 -19.95
CA LEU A 224 4.27 -12.73 -18.58
C LEU A 224 3.28 -13.78 -18.08
N HIS A 225 3.78 -14.90 -17.57
CA HIS A 225 2.96 -15.81 -16.75
C HIS A 225 3.14 -15.46 -15.27
N PHE A 226 2.04 -15.21 -14.55
CA PHE A 226 2.05 -14.76 -13.15
C PHE A 226 1.19 -15.68 -12.26
N GLU A 227 1.76 -16.23 -11.19
CA GLU A 227 1.02 -17.00 -10.17
C GLU A 227 1.09 -16.32 -8.80
N THR A 228 0.00 -16.39 -8.04
CA THR A 228 -0.02 -16.14 -6.58
C THR A 228 -0.13 -17.48 -5.85
N ARG A 229 0.69 -17.70 -4.82
CA ARG A 229 0.75 -18.95 -4.07
C ARG A 229 0.88 -18.68 -2.58
N PHE A 230 0.39 -19.59 -1.75
CA PHE A 230 0.55 -19.58 -0.30
C PHE A 230 0.97 -20.99 0.14
N LEU A 231 2.10 -21.11 0.85
CA LEU A 231 2.66 -22.41 1.27
C LEU A 231 2.75 -23.42 0.10
N GLY A 232 3.19 -22.96 -1.08
CA GLY A 232 3.29 -23.75 -2.31
C GLY A 232 1.97 -24.00 -3.05
N LYS A 233 0.81 -23.90 -2.38
CA LYS A 233 -0.51 -24.07 -2.99
C LYS A 233 -0.88 -22.84 -3.83
N PRO A 234 -1.33 -22.98 -5.09
CA PRO A 234 -1.69 -21.85 -5.93
C PRO A 234 -3.09 -21.31 -5.58
N ILE A 235 -3.19 -19.99 -5.50
CA ILE A 235 -4.43 -19.22 -5.34
C ILE A 235 -4.73 -18.57 -6.70
N ASP A 236 -6.02 -18.45 -7.07
CA ASP A 236 -6.40 -17.70 -8.28
C ASP A 236 -6.05 -16.21 -8.09
N PRO A 237 -5.12 -15.61 -8.86
CA PRO A 237 -4.72 -14.22 -8.65
C PRO A 237 -5.88 -13.24 -8.80
N ASN A 238 -6.95 -13.60 -9.52
CA ASN A 238 -8.16 -12.81 -9.64
C ASN A 238 -8.91 -12.58 -8.31
N PHE A 239 -8.66 -13.39 -7.27
CA PHE A 239 -9.24 -13.18 -5.94
C PHE A 239 -8.53 -12.08 -5.14
N ILE A 240 -7.30 -11.72 -5.55
CA ILE A 240 -6.43 -10.75 -4.89
C ILE A 240 -6.37 -9.45 -5.70
N ILE A 241 -6.27 -9.57 -7.03
CA ILE A 241 -5.98 -8.48 -7.97
C ILE A 241 -7.15 -8.29 -8.95
N ASP A 242 -7.59 -7.04 -9.10
CA ASP A 242 -8.36 -6.57 -10.24
C ASP A 242 -7.39 -6.21 -11.38
N PHE A 243 -7.26 -7.08 -12.37
CA PHE A 243 -6.38 -6.87 -13.52
C PHE A 243 -6.90 -5.86 -14.56
N GLU A 244 -8.16 -5.41 -14.44
CA GLU A 244 -8.73 -4.35 -15.30
C GLU A 244 -8.39 -2.97 -14.72
N ASN A 245 -8.59 -2.79 -13.41
CA ASN A 245 -8.22 -1.58 -12.67
C ASN A 245 -6.76 -1.57 -12.17
N LYS A 246 -6.02 -2.66 -12.40
CA LYS A 246 -4.62 -2.90 -11.99
C LYS A 246 -4.34 -2.85 -10.46
N THR A 247 -5.36 -2.77 -9.60
CA THR A 247 -5.27 -2.69 -8.13
C THR A 247 -5.59 -4.01 -7.45
N CYS A 248 -5.35 -4.15 -6.15
CA CYS A 248 -6.02 -5.18 -5.34
C CYS A 248 -7.50 -4.84 -5.11
N HIS A 249 -8.34 -5.85 -4.85
CA HIS A 249 -9.77 -5.64 -4.53
C HIS A 249 -9.97 -5.00 -3.14
N SER A 250 -9.04 -5.27 -2.23
CA SER A 250 -9.00 -4.79 -0.85
C SER A 250 -7.56 -4.75 -0.34
N ASP A 251 -7.28 -3.89 0.64
CA ASP A 251 -5.93 -3.73 1.22
C ASP A 251 -5.47 -4.98 2.04
N LYS A 252 -6.37 -5.94 2.24
CA LYS A 252 -6.15 -7.21 2.96
C LYS A 252 -6.85 -8.37 2.25
N TYR A 253 -6.35 -9.59 2.43
CA TYR A 253 -6.98 -10.83 1.94
C TYR A 253 -6.86 -11.98 2.94
N LEU A 254 -7.99 -12.62 3.25
CA LEU A 254 -8.03 -13.80 4.13
C LEU A 254 -7.81 -15.07 3.31
N VAL A 255 -6.61 -15.64 3.40
CA VAL A 255 -6.30 -16.96 2.86
C VAL A 255 -7.03 -18.01 3.69
N SER A 256 -7.79 -18.88 3.04
CA SER A 256 -8.54 -19.98 3.67
C SER A 256 -8.58 -21.19 2.74
N ASN A 257 -9.25 -22.28 3.17
CA ASN A 257 -9.48 -23.45 2.31
C ASN A 257 -10.20 -23.10 0.99
N ASP A 258 -10.98 -22.01 0.95
CA ASP A 258 -11.67 -21.55 -0.25
C ASP A 258 -10.73 -20.93 -1.30
N SER A 259 -9.63 -20.31 -0.87
CA SER A 259 -8.59 -19.74 -1.74
C SER A 259 -7.95 -20.75 -2.68
N PHE A 260 -7.98 -22.05 -2.31
CA PHE A 260 -7.37 -23.16 -3.06
C PHE A 260 -8.39 -23.95 -3.91
N LYS A 261 -9.66 -23.55 -3.96
CA LYS A 261 -10.71 -24.26 -4.71
C LYS A 261 -10.42 -24.21 -6.22
N ARG A 262 -10.19 -25.40 -6.81
CA ARG A 262 -9.86 -25.54 -8.24
C ARG A 262 -11.06 -25.21 -9.11
N THR A 263 -10.89 -24.31 -10.07
CA THR A 263 -11.97 -23.86 -10.95
C THR A 263 -12.18 -24.83 -12.12
N THR A 264 -13.46 -25.17 -12.38
CA THR A 264 -13.86 -26.18 -13.39
C THR A 264 -13.82 -25.65 -14.82
N LEU A 265 -13.82 -24.32 -14.98
CA LEU A 265 -13.63 -23.57 -16.22
C LEU A 265 -12.39 -22.68 -16.06
N SER A 266 -12.03 -21.89 -17.07
CA SER A 266 -11.11 -20.76 -16.88
C SER A 266 -11.84 -19.64 -16.12
N SER A 267 -11.32 -19.27 -14.95
CA SER A 267 -11.94 -18.27 -14.07
C SER A 267 -11.64 -16.86 -14.57
N ARG A 268 -12.43 -16.38 -15.52
CA ARG A 268 -12.68 -14.94 -15.63
C ARG A 268 -13.43 -14.49 -14.38
N VAL A 269 -13.09 -13.30 -13.86
CA VAL A 269 -13.92 -12.61 -12.85
C VAL A 269 -15.30 -12.39 -13.45
N ILE A 270 -16.27 -13.20 -13.02
CA ILE A 270 -17.68 -12.83 -13.15
C ILE A 270 -17.89 -11.76 -12.08
N LYS A 271 -18.04 -10.50 -12.50
CA LYS A 271 -18.51 -9.41 -11.64
C LYS A 271 -19.94 -9.75 -11.18
N ARG A 272 -20.05 -10.53 -10.10
CA ARG A 272 -21.33 -10.87 -9.47
C ARG A 272 -21.84 -9.61 -8.79
N THR A 273 -22.91 -9.03 -9.32
CA THR A 273 -23.65 -7.92 -8.67
C THR A 273 -24.47 -8.47 -7.50
N GLY A 274 -23.78 -8.93 -6.46
CA GLY A 274 -24.33 -9.47 -5.22
C GLY A 274 -23.29 -9.32 -4.13
N THR A 275 -23.73 -9.02 -2.91
CA THR A 275 -22.89 -8.48 -1.83
C THR A 275 -21.72 -9.40 -1.47
N VAL A 276 -20.52 -9.04 -1.94
CA VAL A 276 -19.24 -9.49 -1.41
C VAL A 276 -18.63 -8.28 -0.69
N ASN A 277 -18.26 -8.44 0.57
CA ASN A 277 -17.75 -7.35 1.41
C ASN A 277 -16.28 -7.03 1.10
N TYR A 278 -16.01 -6.58 -0.13
CA TYR A 278 -14.72 -5.99 -0.48
C TYR A 278 -14.62 -4.61 0.21
N VAL A 279 -13.77 -4.51 1.23
CA VAL A 279 -13.32 -3.21 1.73
C VAL A 279 -12.54 -2.54 0.60
N GLN A 280 -13.11 -1.49 0.01
CA GLN A 280 -12.46 -0.75 -1.08
C GLN A 280 -11.07 -0.30 -0.64
N ALA A 281 -10.05 -0.59 -1.46
CA ALA A 281 -8.68 -0.19 -1.21
C ALA A 281 -8.59 1.33 -0.92
N THR A 282 -8.05 1.67 0.24
CA THR A 282 -8.03 3.04 0.78
C THR A 282 -6.99 3.93 0.09
N ASN A 283 -5.93 3.32 -0.47
CA ASN A 283 -4.87 4.00 -1.19
C ASN A 283 -4.82 3.52 -2.65
N ARG A 284 -5.48 4.24 -3.56
CA ARG A 284 -5.28 4.02 -5.02
C ARG A 284 -3.93 4.57 -5.48
N ASP A 285 -3.44 5.61 -4.81
CA ASP A 285 -2.24 6.37 -5.19
C ASP A 285 -0.91 5.64 -4.89
N ASN A 286 -0.93 4.65 -3.99
CA ASN A 286 0.22 3.76 -3.74
C ASN A 286 0.53 2.85 -4.94
N ASN A 287 -0.45 2.59 -5.79
CA ASN A 287 -0.26 1.75 -6.97
C ASN A 287 0.39 2.55 -8.09
N ARG A 288 1.69 2.31 -8.28
CA ARG A 288 2.60 2.98 -9.24
C ARG A 288 2.10 3.03 -10.70
N PHE A 289 1.08 2.25 -11.06
CA PHE A 289 0.51 2.17 -12.41
C PHE A 289 -0.96 2.64 -12.52
N VAL A 290 -1.53 3.26 -11.48
CA VAL A 290 -2.95 3.72 -11.44
C VAL A 290 -3.08 5.20 -11.07
N SER A 291 -2.17 6.03 -11.61
CA SER A 291 -2.47 7.45 -11.85
C SER A 291 -2.69 7.68 -13.35
N GLY A 292 -3.70 8.48 -13.71
CA GLY A 292 -4.15 8.70 -15.09
C GLY A 292 -3.20 9.56 -15.93
N GLY A 293 -2.01 9.04 -16.25
CA GLY A 293 -1.04 9.69 -17.12
C GLY A 293 0.13 8.77 -17.48
N GLY A 294 0.80 9.02 -18.60
CA GLY A 294 1.97 8.26 -19.01
C GLY A 294 3.26 8.78 -18.36
N ALA A 295 3.70 8.13 -17.28
CA ALA A 295 4.98 8.43 -16.63
C ALA A 295 6.13 8.10 -17.60
N THR A 296 6.64 9.13 -18.29
CA THR A 296 7.64 8.94 -19.35
C THR A 296 8.93 8.43 -18.72
N SER A 297 9.41 7.27 -19.17
CA SER A 297 10.61 6.62 -18.66
C SER A 297 11.75 6.63 -19.67
N HIS A 298 12.98 6.55 -19.17
CA HIS A 298 14.21 6.53 -19.95
C HIS A 298 15.14 5.43 -19.46
N THR A 299 15.34 4.41 -20.27
CA THR A 299 16.35 3.36 -20.04
C THR A 299 17.75 3.92 -20.29
N ILE A 300 18.56 3.98 -19.23
CA ILE A 300 19.95 4.45 -19.23
C ILE A 300 20.77 3.66 -20.24
N ARG A 301 21.44 4.36 -21.16
CA ARG A 301 22.32 3.77 -22.19
C ARG A 301 23.79 4.04 -21.85
N SER A 302 24.69 3.48 -22.65
CA SER A 302 26.12 3.73 -22.47
C SER A 302 26.44 5.24 -22.60
N GLY A 303 27.21 5.75 -21.65
CA GLY A 303 27.58 7.16 -21.56
C GLY A 303 26.48 8.14 -21.14
N ASP A 304 25.32 7.68 -20.66
CA ASP A 304 24.33 8.58 -20.04
C ASP A 304 24.75 9.02 -18.63
N THR A 305 24.45 10.27 -18.30
CA THR A 305 24.64 10.87 -16.98
C THR A 305 23.32 11.49 -16.51
N LEU A 306 23.15 11.67 -15.19
CA LEU A 306 21.95 12.34 -14.64
C LEU A 306 21.69 13.68 -15.32
N GLU A 307 22.74 14.46 -15.57
CA GLU A 307 22.65 15.74 -16.26
C GLU A 307 22.23 15.60 -17.73
N ARG A 308 22.79 14.63 -18.48
CA ARG A 308 22.44 14.40 -19.89
C ARG A 308 21.00 13.92 -20.04
N ILE A 309 20.51 13.11 -19.10
CA ILE A 309 19.12 12.65 -19.05
C ILE A 309 18.20 13.81 -18.67
N ALA A 310 18.47 14.52 -17.56
CA ALA A 310 17.67 15.64 -17.10
C ALA A 310 17.49 16.70 -18.19
N ARG A 311 18.60 17.10 -18.84
CA ARG A 311 18.62 18.07 -19.96
C ARG A 311 17.87 17.57 -21.20
N ARG A 312 17.86 16.26 -21.48
CA ARG A 312 17.13 15.64 -22.61
C ARG A 312 15.60 15.72 -22.43
N TYR A 313 15.11 15.67 -21.20
CA TYR A 313 13.67 15.62 -20.89
C TYR A 313 13.12 16.90 -20.23
N GLY A 314 13.95 17.94 -20.07
CA GLY A 314 13.51 19.25 -19.55
C GLY A 314 13.31 19.31 -18.04
N VAL A 315 13.71 18.29 -17.28
CA VAL A 315 13.64 18.26 -15.81
C VAL A 315 14.95 18.71 -15.17
N THR A 316 14.91 19.15 -13.91
CA THR A 316 16.13 19.38 -13.12
C THR A 316 16.74 18.08 -12.62
N ILE A 317 18.02 18.11 -12.24
CA ILE A 317 18.69 16.96 -11.61
C ILE A 317 18.03 16.61 -10.28
N ASP A 318 17.57 17.59 -9.48
CA ASP A 318 16.84 17.34 -8.23
C ASP A 318 15.51 16.61 -8.46
N GLN A 319 14.73 17.03 -9.47
CA GLN A 319 13.50 16.33 -9.85
C GLN A 319 13.79 14.92 -10.35
N LEU A 320 14.79 14.73 -11.23
CA LEU A 320 15.18 13.41 -11.70
C LEU A 320 15.66 12.49 -10.56
N CYS A 321 16.33 13.05 -9.55
CA CYS A 321 16.73 12.36 -8.33
C CYS A 321 15.52 11.93 -7.49
N ALA A 322 14.62 12.88 -7.17
CA ALA A 322 13.44 12.64 -6.36
C ALA A 322 12.45 11.64 -7.01
N LEU A 323 12.21 11.74 -8.33
CA LEU A 323 11.31 10.85 -9.07
C LEU A 323 11.77 9.38 -9.12
N ASN A 324 13.00 9.10 -8.70
CA ASN A 324 13.63 7.79 -8.81
C ASN A 324 14.24 7.29 -7.49
N ASN A 325 14.08 8.03 -6.39
CA ASN A 325 14.72 7.78 -5.10
C ASN A 325 16.24 7.55 -5.23
N ILE A 326 16.93 8.42 -5.98
CA ILE A 326 18.39 8.37 -6.18
C ILE A 326 19.05 9.70 -5.80
N SER A 327 20.30 9.64 -5.37
CA SER A 327 21.13 10.82 -5.10
C SER A 327 21.83 11.33 -6.38
N ARG A 328 22.31 12.59 -6.35
CA ARG A 328 23.26 13.13 -7.35
C ARG A 328 24.51 12.26 -7.56
N THR A 329 24.90 11.49 -6.54
CA THR A 329 26.09 10.62 -6.53
C THR A 329 25.78 9.17 -6.93
N THR A 330 24.52 8.83 -7.23
CA THR A 330 24.14 7.46 -7.55
C THR A 330 24.67 7.03 -8.93
N THR A 331 25.52 6.01 -8.96
CA THR A 331 26.07 5.45 -10.19
C THR A 331 24.97 4.89 -11.09
N LEU A 332 24.81 5.48 -12.28
CA LEU A 332 23.82 5.04 -13.25
C LEU A 332 24.22 3.70 -13.89
N ARG A 333 23.49 2.63 -13.58
CA ARG A 333 23.68 1.31 -14.19
C ARG A 333 22.96 1.25 -15.55
N ILE A 334 23.68 0.90 -16.60
CA ILE A 334 23.15 0.74 -17.95
C ILE A 334 22.02 -0.31 -17.94
N GLY A 335 20.88 0.03 -18.55
CA GLY A 335 19.68 -0.81 -18.56
C GLY A 335 18.69 -0.55 -17.43
N ARG A 336 19.04 0.21 -16.38
CA ARG A 336 18.04 0.73 -15.42
C ARG A 336 17.21 1.81 -16.11
N SER A 337 15.90 1.81 -15.90
CA SER A 337 15.01 2.90 -16.34
C SER A 337 14.86 3.95 -15.23
N LEU A 338 14.85 5.22 -15.62
CA LEU A 338 14.47 6.35 -14.78
C LEU A 338 13.14 6.94 -15.24
N ILE A 339 12.27 7.33 -14.31
CA ILE A 339 11.14 8.23 -14.57
C ILE A 339 11.73 9.62 -14.88
N VAL A 340 11.45 10.14 -16.07
CA VAL A 340 12.01 11.41 -16.58
C VAL A 340 10.96 12.50 -16.79
N ASN A 341 9.68 12.18 -16.64
CA ASN A 341 8.60 13.16 -16.55
C ASN A 341 7.60 12.72 -15.46
N PRO A 342 7.34 13.54 -14.43
CA PRO A 342 6.22 13.26 -13.52
C PRO A 342 4.90 13.37 -14.29
N THR A 343 4.00 12.44 -14.02
CA THR A 343 2.58 12.61 -14.33
C THR A 343 1.97 13.66 -13.40
N SER A 344 0.84 14.23 -13.81
CA SER A 344 0.22 15.41 -13.17
C SER A 344 -0.49 15.11 -11.84
N SER A 345 0.25 14.61 -10.86
CA SER A 345 -0.22 14.28 -9.50
C SER A 345 0.70 14.86 -8.41
N ALA A 346 1.27 16.04 -8.66
CA ALA A 346 2.10 16.80 -7.71
C ALA A 346 1.72 18.30 -7.65
N SER A 347 0.42 18.60 -7.81
CA SER A 347 -0.09 20.00 -7.81
C SER A 347 -1.59 20.16 -7.47
N SER A 348 -2.14 19.36 -6.54
CA SER A 348 -3.57 19.40 -6.20
C SER A 348 -3.92 19.34 -4.69
N GLU A 349 -2.99 19.71 -3.80
CA GLU A 349 -3.29 20.09 -2.41
C GLU A 349 -2.51 21.38 -2.09
N THR A 350 -3.07 22.46 -1.56
CA THR A 350 -4.47 22.75 -1.18
C THR A 350 -4.91 24.05 -1.84
N ALA A 351 -5.99 24.00 -2.63
CA ALA A 351 -6.57 25.17 -3.33
C ALA A 351 -7.94 25.55 -2.74
N ALA A 352 -7.97 25.87 -1.44
CA ALA A 352 -9.15 26.38 -0.76
C ALA A 352 -8.91 27.85 -0.36
N ASN A 353 -9.65 28.77 -1.00
CA ASN A 353 -9.74 30.21 -0.72
C ASN A 353 -8.45 30.95 -0.29
N ASP A 354 -7.83 31.66 -1.24
CA ASP A 354 -7.91 33.12 -1.17
C ASP A 354 -7.83 33.77 -2.57
N SER A 355 -8.54 34.88 -2.77
CA SER A 355 -8.47 35.72 -3.97
C SER A 355 -7.56 36.94 -3.75
N ALA A 356 -6.44 36.73 -3.05
CA ALA A 356 -5.41 37.73 -2.84
C ALA A 356 -4.59 37.94 -4.13
N GLY A 357 -4.74 39.11 -4.76
CA GLY A 357 -3.95 39.50 -5.94
C GLY A 357 -2.45 39.56 -5.61
N ALA A 358 -1.62 39.03 -6.52
CA ALA A 358 -0.18 38.89 -6.31
C ALA A 358 0.47 40.22 -5.90
N GLN A 359 1.07 40.26 -4.70
CA GLN A 359 1.60 41.49 -4.12
C GLN A 359 3.10 41.61 -4.43
N TYR A 360 3.54 42.82 -4.77
CA TYR A 360 4.93 43.12 -5.10
C TYR A 360 5.52 44.19 -4.17
N HIS A 361 6.81 44.07 -3.90
CA HIS A 361 7.60 44.98 -3.09
C HIS A 361 8.82 45.46 -3.88
N THR A 362 8.96 46.78 -4.06
CA THR A 362 10.16 47.37 -4.67
C THR A 362 11.26 47.53 -3.62
N ILE A 363 12.37 46.81 -3.80
CA ILE A 363 13.55 46.82 -2.91
C ILE A 363 14.06 48.25 -2.73
N LYS A 364 14.18 48.71 -1.48
CA LYS A 364 14.80 50.00 -1.13
C LYS A 364 16.22 49.77 -0.58
N SER A 365 16.97 50.87 -0.43
CA SER A 365 18.29 50.79 0.20
C SER A 365 18.16 50.30 1.65
N GLY A 366 18.91 49.26 2.01
CA GLY A 366 18.87 48.62 3.32
C GLY A 366 17.87 47.47 3.49
N ASP A 367 16.99 47.19 2.52
CA ASP A 367 16.13 46.00 2.60
C ASP A 367 16.93 44.70 2.43
N THR A 368 16.56 43.66 3.19
CA THR A 368 17.16 42.32 3.13
C THR A 368 16.09 41.25 2.88
N LEU A 369 16.46 40.09 2.35
CA LEU A 369 15.52 38.98 2.14
C LEU A 369 14.82 38.57 3.45
N GLY A 370 15.53 38.60 4.58
CA GLY A 370 14.94 38.34 5.90
C GLY A 370 13.96 39.43 6.34
N GLY A 371 14.34 40.70 6.22
CA GLY A 371 13.48 41.83 6.58
C GLY A 371 12.23 41.94 5.71
N ILE A 372 12.33 41.69 4.40
CA ILE A 372 11.16 41.64 3.50
C ILE A 372 10.27 40.44 3.86
N ALA A 373 10.84 39.25 4.03
CA ALA A 373 10.10 38.05 4.40
C ALA A 373 9.28 38.26 5.68
N GLN A 374 9.92 38.78 6.73
CA GLN A 374 9.28 39.11 8.01
C GLN A 374 8.20 40.20 7.86
N ARG A 375 8.47 41.27 7.09
CA ARG A 375 7.53 42.38 6.84
C ARG A 375 6.22 41.92 6.20
N TYR A 376 6.25 40.89 5.35
CA TYR A 376 5.08 40.35 4.65
C TYR A 376 4.60 39.00 5.20
N GLY A 377 5.10 38.54 6.35
CA GLY A 377 4.65 37.30 7.01
C GLY A 377 4.99 36.01 6.25
N VAL A 378 5.86 36.05 5.25
CA VAL A 378 6.23 34.88 4.43
C VAL A 378 7.58 34.31 4.84
N SER A 379 7.79 33.01 4.67
CA SER A 379 9.11 32.42 4.95
C SER A 379 10.14 32.86 3.90
N ILE A 380 11.41 33.00 4.30
CA ILE A 380 12.51 33.34 3.38
C ILE A 380 12.57 32.33 2.21
N ARG A 381 12.29 31.04 2.49
CA ARG A 381 12.21 29.98 1.46
C ARG A 381 11.07 30.22 0.46
N LYS A 382 9.88 30.65 0.93
CA LYS A 382 8.76 31.03 0.06
C LYS A 382 9.11 32.26 -0.78
N LEU A 383 9.65 33.33 -0.17
CA LEU A 383 10.08 34.54 -0.87
C LEU A 383 11.14 34.24 -1.95
N CYS A 384 12.10 33.37 -1.64
CA CYS A 384 13.09 32.87 -2.60
C CYS A 384 12.41 32.16 -3.79
N SER A 385 11.49 31.23 -3.52
CA SER A 385 10.77 30.47 -4.56
C SER A 385 9.86 31.34 -5.43
N LEU A 386 9.23 32.39 -4.88
CA LEU A 386 8.37 33.31 -5.63
C LEU A 386 9.14 34.17 -6.66
N ASN A 387 10.46 34.28 -6.52
CA ASN A 387 11.30 35.19 -7.31
C ASN A 387 12.47 34.51 -8.03
N ASN A 388 12.60 33.18 -7.92
CA ASN A 388 13.77 32.42 -8.40
C ASN A 388 15.12 32.97 -7.89
N VAL A 389 15.15 33.46 -6.65
CA VAL A 389 16.36 33.94 -5.97
C VAL A 389 16.79 32.96 -4.86
N THR A 390 18.03 33.09 -4.40
CA THR A 390 18.57 32.31 -3.27
C THR A 390 18.72 33.19 -2.03
N THR A 391 18.88 32.57 -0.86
CA THR A 391 19.23 33.27 0.40
C THR A 391 20.55 34.06 0.32
N ARG A 392 21.39 33.82 -0.70
CA ARG A 392 22.67 34.48 -0.95
C ARG A 392 22.60 35.51 -2.09
N THR A 393 21.44 35.72 -2.70
CA THR A 393 21.27 36.64 -3.83
C THR A 393 21.21 38.08 -3.34
N THR A 394 22.18 38.90 -3.77
CA THR A 394 22.21 40.36 -3.50
C THR A 394 20.94 41.03 -4.01
N LEU A 395 20.31 41.84 -3.15
CA LEU A 395 19.12 42.62 -3.52
C LEU A 395 19.54 43.95 -4.14
N ASN A 396 19.21 44.13 -5.41
CA ASN A 396 19.47 45.39 -6.12
C ASN A 396 18.29 46.36 -5.88
N VAL A 397 18.60 47.53 -5.34
CA VAL A 397 17.64 48.63 -5.12
C VAL A 397 16.90 48.96 -6.41
N GLY A 398 15.58 49.16 -6.32
CA GLY A 398 14.71 49.46 -7.46
C GLY A 398 14.14 48.24 -8.21
N LYS A 399 14.66 47.02 -7.98
CA LYS A 399 13.98 45.80 -8.46
C LYS A 399 12.75 45.48 -7.62
N THR A 400 11.73 44.91 -8.25
CA THR A 400 10.56 44.34 -7.58
C THR A 400 10.78 42.88 -7.20
N LEU A 401 10.28 42.48 -6.03
CA LEU A 401 10.08 41.10 -5.62
C LEU A 401 8.60 40.84 -5.42
N ARG A 402 8.09 39.72 -5.92
CA ARG A 402 6.78 39.19 -5.55
C ARG A 402 6.84 38.66 -4.11
N VAL A 403 5.98 39.16 -3.24
CA VAL A 403 5.93 38.77 -1.82
C VAL A 403 4.76 37.84 -1.50
N MET A 404 3.71 37.83 -2.33
CA MET A 404 2.57 36.89 -2.29
C MET A 404 2.19 36.47 -3.71
#